data_AF-A0A816FMC9-F1
#
_entry.id   AF-A0A816FMC9-F1
#
_cell.length_a   1.000
_cell.length_b   1.000
_cell.length_c   1.000
_cell.angle_alpha   90.00
_cell.angle_beta   90.00
_cell.angle_gamma   90.00
#
_symmetry.space_group_name_H-M   'P 1'
#
loop_
_entity.id
_entity.type
_entity.pdbx_description
1 polymer ?
#
loop_
_entity_poly.entity_id
_entity_poly.type
_entity_poly.pdbx_seq_one_letter_code
_entity_poly.pdbx_strand_id
1 'polypeptide(L)'
;MYTQLFKEILLTIEFEDKHIEEFVKHYPGLITLDGTHSNDVKQSVRDYRSKKPIWWYTRGNSLHSMLNDALRIMDGDVLVRMGFFVTDLHRNIEQLHKEQFVNTPWSSLVFTVYRGQGLSHTDFEELRNTIGGLMSFNSFFSTSTQRDVSFSYAKSNAENPKLVGILFTIQIDPAQSTTPFVSVGNHGSFLQENEVLFSMHTVFRIHHIEVISPDRPLYEVNISLTLDSDEELRTLTDHIRRESHLDGKGWTRLGQLLIQLGQHDKAEEIYDTLLNQTLDDDDKGLIYHQLGHIRYRQGLFQEAITFYDKSLVLFKKTFPANHPNIATSYNNIGSVYNSTGDYRKALEYYEKTLSIQQQSLPANHPDLATSYNNIGLVYDNMGDYRKALEYYEKALSIRQQSLPASHPDLATSYNNIGLVYDNMGDYRKALEYYEKSLSIEQQSLPANHPDLAKSYSNIGSVYDNMGDYRKALEYYEKALSIRQQSLPANHPDLATSYNNIGSVYVNMGDYRKALEYYEKALSIRQQSLPANHPVLATSYNNIGLVYKSTGDYRKALEYYEKALSILQQSLPANHPDLATSYNNIGSVYVSMGDYPKAHLYCERAVRIAKCSMSPNHPHLS
;
A
#
# COMPACT_ATOMS: atom_id res chain seq x y z
N MET A 1 9.34 0.74 -8.26
CA MET A 1 9.70 1.70 -7.19
C MET A 1 10.29 0.99 -5.97
N TYR A 2 9.50 0.20 -5.22
CA TYR A 2 9.97 -0.49 -4.01
C TYR A 2 11.15 -1.44 -4.22
N THR A 3 11.20 -2.08 -5.38
CA THR A 3 12.27 -2.99 -5.78
C THR A 3 13.60 -2.24 -6.00
N GLN A 4 13.56 -1.02 -6.55
CA GLN A 4 14.72 -0.12 -6.64
C GLN A 4 15.20 0.31 -5.25
N LEU A 5 14.27 0.68 -4.36
CA LEU A 5 14.60 1.01 -2.97
C LEU A 5 15.21 -0.16 -2.23
N PHE A 6 14.63 -1.34 -2.41
CA PHE A 6 15.15 -2.57 -1.85
C PHE A 6 16.60 -2.82 -2.29
N LYS A 7 16.88 -2.74 -3.60
CA LYS A 7 18.24 -2.81 -4.15
C LYS A 7 19.16 -1.77 -3.50
N GLU A 8 18.77 -0.50 -3.46
CA GLU A 8 19.60 0.57 -2.88
C GLU A 8 19.93 0.29 -1.41
N ILE A 9 18.97 -0.22 -0.64
CA ILE A 9 19.17 -0.56 0.77
C ILE A 9 20.13 -1.74 0.91
N LEU A 10 19.88 -2.84 0.17
CA LEU A 10 20.72 -4.03 0.23
C LEU A 10 22.20 -3.74 -0.08
N LEU A 11 22.46 -2.87 -1.06
CA LEU A 11 23.83 -2.50 -1.42
C LEU A 11 24.58 -1.76 -0.30
N THR A 12 23.87 -1.21 0.69
CA THR A 12 24.46 -0.60 1.91
C THR A 12 24.68 -1.59 3.05
N ILE A 13 24.25 -2.84 2.91
CA ILE A 13 24.41 -3.89 3.92
C ILE A 13 25.69 -4.69 3.63
N GLU A 14 26.46 -4.95 4.68
CA GLU A 14 27.58 -5.89 4.62
C GLU A 14 27.10 -7.29 5.00
N PHE A 15 27.04 -8.18 4.00
CA PHE A 15 26.68 -9.57 4.19
C PHE A 15 27.91 -10.42 4.49
N GLU A 16 28.00 -10.90 5.74
CA GLU A 16 28.97 -11.90 6.20
C GLU A 16 28.53 -13.34 5.85
N ASP A 17 29.47 -14.29 5.94
CA ASP A 17 29.22 -15.72 5.68
C ASP A 17 28.08 -16.31 6.53
N LYS A 18 27.83 -15.80 7.74
CA LYS A 18 26.71 -16.22 8.59
C LYS A 18 25.34 -16.09 7.91
N HIS A 19 25.17 -15.10 7.02
CA HIS A 19 23.92 -14.91 6.27
C HIS A 19 23.76 -15.99 5.19
N ILE A 20 24.87 -16.42 4.58
CA ILE A 20 24.90 -17.55 3.64
C ILE A 20 24.60 -18.84 4.40
N GLU A 21 25.18 -19.02 5.59
CA GLU A 21 24.91 -20.18 6.44
C GLU A 21 23.43 -20.26 6.81
N GLU A 22 22.81 -19.13 7.18
CA GLU A 22 21.39 -19.06 7.50
C GLU A 22 20.51 -19.40 6.27
N PHE A 23 20.87 -18.87 5.10
CA PHE A 23 20.20 -19.21 3.84
C PHE A 23 20.26 -20.72 3.56
N VAL A 24 21.44 -21.34 3.68
CA VAL A 24 21.62 -22.78 3.43
C VAL A 24 20.84 -23.63 4.43
N LYS A 25 20.72 -23.20 5.69
CA LYS A 25 19.89 -23.90 6.70
C LYS A 25 18.42 -23.91 6.33
N HIS A 26 17.90 -22.81 5.78
CA HIS A 26 16.51 -22.71 5.33
C HIS A 26 16.27 -23.43 4.01
N TYR A 27 17.24 -23.38 3.11
CA TYR A 27 17.15 -23.94 1.76
C TYR A 27 18.31 -24.92 1.48
N PRO A 28 18.29 -26.10 2.13
CA PRO A 28 19.36 -27.08 1.98
C PRO A 28 19.45 -27.55 0.52
N GLY A 29 20.68 -27.72 0.04
CA GLY A 29 20.97 -28.22 -1.31
C GLY A 29 20.98 -27.18 -2.44
N LEU A 30 20.49 -25.95 -2.25
CA LEU A 30 20.49 -24.94 -3.34
C LEU A 30 21.89 -24.42 -3.69
N ILE A 31 22.81 -24.44 -2.72
CA ILE A 31 24.20 -24.04 -2.89
C ILE A 31 25.10 -25.28 -2.73
N THR A 32 25.20 -26.08 -3.79
CA THR A 32 26.09 -27.25 -3.83
C THR A 32 26.70 -27.39 -5.23
N LEU A 33 28.01 -27.62 -5.35
CA LEU A 33 28.63 -27.88 -6.65
C LEU A 33 28.20 -29.25 -7.21
N ASP A 34 28.16 -30.26 -6.34
CA ASP A 34 28.11 -31.66 -6.76
C ASP A 34 26.75 -32.34 -6.50
N GLY A 35 25.83 -31.64 -5.82
CA GLY A 35 24.50 -32.15 -5.44
C GLY A 35 24.48 -33.19 -4.31
N THR A 36 25.65 -33.58 -3.78
CA THR A 36 25.82 -34.74 -2.87
C THR A 36 25.94 -34.38 -1.39
N HIS A 37 26.21 -33.12 -1.05
CA HIS A 37 26.44 -32.65 0.34
C HIS A 37 25.39 -31.62 0.81
N SER A 38 24.11 -31.85 0.51
CA SER A 38 23.02 -30.87 0.69
C SER A 38 22.86 -30.29 2.10
N ASN A 39 23.45 -30.92 3.12
CA ASN A 39 23.27 -30.56 4.54
C ASN A 39 24.56 -30.07 5.23
N ASP A 40 25.71 -30.03 4.56
CA ASP A 40 26.92 -29.43 5.14
C ASP A 40 26.98 -27.93 4.85
N VAL A 41 26.49 -27.15 5.81
CA VAL A 41 26.43 -25.68 5.74
C VAL A 41 27.80 -25.07 5.43
N LYS A 42 28.88 -25.57 6.04
CA LYS A 42 30.23 -25.00 5.83
C LYS A 42 30.75 -25.32 4.44
N GLN A 43 30.46 -26.52 3.93
CA GLN A 43 30.83 -26.88 2.57
C GLN A 43 30.05 -26.05 1.55
N SER A 44 28.74 -25.83 1.75
CA SER A 44 27.95 -24.95 0.88
C SER A 44 28.47 -23.52 0.83
N VAL A 45 28.91 -22.94 1.96
CA VAL A 45 29.54 -21.60 1.96
C VAL A 45 30.84 -21.59 1.14
N ARG A 46 31.68 -22.62 1.28
CA ARG A 46 32.91 -22.75 0.47
C ARG A 46 32.62 -22.90 -1.01
N ASP A 47 31.63 -23.74 -1.35
CA ASP A 47 31.16 -23.93 -2.71
C ASP A 47 30.71 -22.59 -3.31
N TYR A 48 29.87 -21.84 -2.59
CA TYR A 48 29.40 -20.52 -3.02
C TYR A 48 30.57 -19.59 -3.35
N ARG A 49 31.51 -19.44 -2.42
CA ARG A 49 32.68 -18.55 -2.56
C ARG A 49 33.68 -19.02 -3.62
N SER A 50 33.66 -20.29 -4.01
CA SER A 50 34.57 -20.84 -5.04
C SER A 50 34.24 -20.40 -6.47
N LYS A 51 33.04 -19.86 -6.70
CA LYS A 51 32.56 -19.41 -8.02
C LYS A 51 32.10 -17.95 -7.97
N LYS A 52 32.08 -17.29 -9.13
CA LYS A 52 31.53 -15.93 -9.25
C LYS A 52 30.00 -15.96 -9.11
N PRO A 53 29.37 -14.90 -8.57
CA PRO A 53 27.90 -14.81 -8.47
C PRO A 53 27.16 -15.03 -9.79
N ILE A 54 27.67 -14.50 -10.92
CA ILE A 54 27.08 -14.75 -12.25
C ILE A 54 27.04 -16.23 -12.62
N TRP A 55 28.07 -17.00 -12.23
CA TRP A 55 28.09 -18.43 -12.48
C TRP A 55 26.94 -19.14 -11.76
N TRP A 56 26.62 -18.72 -10.54
CA TRP A 56 25.47 -19.22 -9.80
C TRP A 56 24.14 -18.77 -10.40
N TYR A 57 24.08 -17.53 -10.91
CA TYR A 57 22.87 -16.98 -11.53
C TYR A 57 22.52 -17.64 -12.87
N THR A 58 23.51 -18.03 -13.69
CA THR A 58 23.24 -18.73 -14.97
C THR A 58 23.33 -20.24 -14.85
N ARG A 59 23.53 -20.78 -13.65
CA ARG A 59 23.34 -22.20 -13.41
C ARG A 59 21.87 -22.52 -13.54
N GLY A 60 21.53 -23.56 -14.31
CA GLY A 60 20.16 -24.07 -14.51
C GLY A 60 19.47 -24.63 -13.25
N ASN A 61 19.85 -24.14 -12.06
CA ASN A 61 19.38 -24.55 -10.75
C ASN A 61 18.57 -23.43 -10.07
N SER A 62 17.98 -23.80 -8.94
CA SER A 62 17.00 -23.09 -8.11
C SER A 62 17.29 -21.63 -7.72
N LEU A 63 18.55 -21.16 -7.58
CA LEU A 63 18.82 -19.77 -7.14
C LEU A 63 18.28 -18.71 -8.10
N HIS A 64 18.44 -18.93 -9.40
CA HIS A 64 17.89 -18.05 -10.43
C HIS A 64 16.36 -17.98 -10.36
N SER A 65 15.71 -19.15 -10.35
CA SER A 65 14.24 -19.25 -10.30
C SER A 65 13.73 -18.60 -9.02
N MET A 66 14.28 -19.00 -7.87
CA MET A 66 13.87 -18.51 -6.55
C MET A 66 14.01 -16.99 -6.43
N LEU A 67 15.13 -16.41 -6.90
CA LEU A 67 15.31 -14.97 -6.88
C LEU A 67 14.30 -14.26 -7.79
N ASN A 68 14.12 -14.74 -9.03
CA ASN A 68 13.23 -14.09 -9.98
C ASN A 68 11.75 -14.27 -9.61
N ASP A 69 11.37 -15.41 -9.06
CA ASP A 69 10.03 -15.65 -8.52
C ASP A 69 9.76 -14.72 -7.33
N ALA A 70 10.71 -14.61 -6.40
CA ALA A 70 10.61 -13.71 -5.24
C ALA A 70 10.54 -12.24 -5.65
N LEU A 71 11.36 -11.79 -6.62
CA LEU A 71 11.30 -10.42 -7.15
C LEU A 71 9.97 -10.14 -7.87
N ARG A 72 9.40 -11.15 -8.55
CA ARG A 72 8.13 -11.00 -9.27
C ARG A 72 6.95 -10.83 -8.33
N ILE A 73 6.91 -11.58 -7.23
CA ILE A 73 5.80 -11.53 -6.25
C ILE A 73 6.09 -10.65 -5.04
N MET A 74 7.27 -10.02 -4.98
CA MET A 74 7.75 -9.27 -3.82
C MET A 74 7.77 -10.08 -2.52
N ASP A 75 8.23 -11.33 -2.61
CA ASP A 75 8.41 -12.20 -1.44
C ASP A 75 9.59 -11.70 -0.59
N GLY A 76 9.30 -10.88 0.41
CA GLY A 76 10.35 -10.25 1.18
C GLY A 76 11.10 -11.20 2.11
N ASP A 77 10.53 -12.35 2.51
CA ASP A 77 11.30 -13.33 3.29
C ASP A 77 12.43 -13.91 2.44
N VAL A 78 12.09 -14.35 1.23
CA VAL A 78 13.09 -14.86 0.28
C VAL A 78 14.08 -13.75 -0.10
N LEU A 79 13.61 -12.55 -0.41
CA LEU A 79 14.48 -11.45 -0.84
C LEU A 79 15.45 -11.00 0.25
N VAL A 80 15.01 -10.90 1.51
CA VAL A 80 15.89 -10.55 2.65
C VAL A 80 16.96 -11.62 2.82
N ARG A 81 16.60 -12.92 2.79
CA ARG A 81 17.56 -14.03 2.92
C ARG A 81 18.52 -14.11 1.73
N MET A 82 18.07 -13.78 0.53
CA MET A 82 18.90 -13.71 -0.68
C MET A 82 19.65 -12.39 -0.83
N GLY A 83 19.56 -11.47 0.14
CA GLY A 83 20.20 -10.16 0.08
C GLY A 83 21.71 -10.23 -0.17
N PHE A 84 22.39 -11.24 0.39
CA PHE A 84 23.82 -11.49 0.12
C PHE A 84 24.06 -11.77 -1.37
N PHE A 85 23.24 -12.64 -1.98
CA PHE A 85 23.40 -13.05 -3.36
C PHE A 85 23.07 -11.92 -4.33
N VAL A 86 22.00 -11.16 -4.05
CA VAL A 86 21.63 -9.95 -4.80
C VAL A 86 22.78 -8.94 -4.78
N THR A 87 23.36 -8.70 -3.61
CA THR A 87 24.46 -7.75 -3.41
C THR A 87 25.72 -8.21 -4.13
N ASP A 88 26.12 -9.46 -3.95
CA ASP A 88 27.29 -10.06 -4.59
C ASP A 88 27.13 -10.07 -6.12
N LEU A 89 25.95 -10.40 -6.62
CA LEU A 89 25.64 -10.41 -8.06
C LEU A 89 25.73 -9.00 -8.66
N HIS A 90 25.15 -7.99 -8.00
CA HIS A 90 25.27 -6.60 -8.42
C HIS A 90 26.73 -6.12 -8.49
N ARG A 91 27.49 -6.35 -7.42
CA ARG A 91 28.91 -5.99 -7.37
C ARG A 91 29.72 -6.71 -8.43
N ASN A 92 29.41 -7.99 -8.68
CA ASN A 92 30.07 -8.76 -9.72
C ASN A 92 29.75 -8.25 -11.14
N ILE A 93 28.49 -7.90 -11.43
CA ILE A 93 28.10 -7.27 -12.70
C ILE A 93 28.81 -5.92 -12.87
N GLU A 94 28.83 -5.08 -11.84
CA GLU A 94 29.50 -3.77 -11.89
C GLU A 94 31.01 -3.89 -12.14
N GLN A 95 31.67 -4.82 -11.47
CA GLN A 95 33.10 -5.09 -11.70
C GLN A 95 33.34 -5.52 -13.14
N LEU A 96 32.60 -6.52 -13.64
CA LEU A 96 32.78 -7.05 -14.99
C LEU A 96 32.40 -6.03 -16.07
N HIS A 97 31.40 -5.19 -15.80
CA HIS A 97 31.04 -4.08 -16.69
C HIS A 97 32.23 -3.13 -16.90
N LYS A 98 32.92 -2.75 -15.81
CA LYS A 98 34.13 -1.90 -15.88
C LYS A 98 35.26 -2.58 -16.64
N GLU A 99 35.44 -3.88 -16.45
CA GLU A 99 36.45 -4.69 -17.17
C GLU A 99 36.14 -4.82 -18.67
N GLN A 100 34.87 -4.98 -19.05
CA GLN A 100 34.46 -5.25 -20.43
C GLN A 100 34.23 -4.00 -21.28
N PHE A 101 33.67 -2.93 -20.69
CA PHE A 101 33.13 -1.79 -21.46
C PHE A 101 33.73 -0.43 -21.09
N VAL A 102 34.23 -0.22 -19.88
CA VAL A 102 34.79 1.08 -19.48
C VAL A 102 36.28 1.19 -19.81
N ASN A 103 37.02 0.08 -19.71
CA ASN A 103 38.47 0.05 -19.92
C ASN A 103 38.91 -0.58 -21.26
N THR A 104 38.02 -0.61 -22.27
CA THR A 104 38.29 -1.29 -23.55
C THR A 104 37.92 -0.43 -24.77
N PRO A 105 38.43 -0.75 -25.98
CA PRO A 105 38.11 -0.02 -27.22
C PRO A 105 36.64 -0.12 -27.66
N TRP A 106 35.85 -0.96 -27.00
CA TRP A 106 34.43 -1.23 -27.29
C TRP A 106 33.49 -0.25 -26.57
N SER A 107 34.03 0.67 -25.77
CA SER A 107 33.28 1.61 -24.93
C SER A 107 32.32 2.53 -25.70
N SER A 108 32.46 2.65 -27.02
CA SER A 108 31.66 3.55 -27.86
C SER A 108 30.83 2.85 -28.95
N LEU A 109 30.82 1.52 -28.99
CA LEU A 109 30.10 0.77 -30.02
C LEU A 109 28.70 0.42 -29.52
N VAL A 110 27.70 1.09 -30.09
CA VAL A 110 26.28 0.76 -29.88
C VAL A 110 26.03 -0.65 -30.41
N PHE A 111 25.33 -1.47 -29.63
CA PHE A 111 24.95 -2.82 -30.03
C PHE A 111 23.52 -3.15 -29.62
N THR A 112 22.97 -4.20 -30.25
CA THR A 112 21.57 -4.61 -30.05
C THR A 112 21.51 -5.96 -29.34
N VAL A 113 20.60 -6.08 -28.38
CA VAL A 113 20.23 -7.34 -27.75
C VAL A 113 18.72 -7.54 -27.82
N TYR A 114 18.29 -8.78 -27.60
CA TYR A 114 16.92 -9.21 -27.82
C TYR A 114 16.39 -9.98 -26.62
N ARG A 115 15.10 -9.82 -26.30
CA ARG A 115 14.41 -10.66 -25.31
C ARG A 115 13.01 -11.03 -25.78
N GLY A 116 12.70 -12.31 -25.77
CA GLY A 116 11.34 -12.80 -26.00
C GLY A 116 10.62 -13.08 -24.70
N GLN A 117 9.38 -12.59 -24.56
CA GLN A 117 8.54 -12.92 -23.41
C GLN A 117 7.05 -12.80 -23.74
N GLY A 118 6.19 -13.38 -22.89
CA GLY A 118 4.76 -13.14 -22.91
C GLY A 118 4.36 -12.03 -21.93
N LEU A 119 3.44 -11.16 -22.34
CA LEU A 119 2.74 -10.20 -21.48
C LEU A 119 1.26 -10.56 -21.38
N SER A 120 0.58 -10.19 -20.29
CA SER A 120 -0.88 -10.25 -20.29
C SER A 120 -1.45 -9.19 -21.24
N HIS A 121 -2.70 -9.36 -21.68
CA HIS A 121 -3.37 -8.34 -22.51
C HIS A 121 -3.43 -6.98 -21.82
N THR A 122 -3.63 -6.95 -20.50
CA THR A 122 -3.65 -5.72 -19.71
C THR A 122 -2.28 -5.04 -19.70
N ASP A 123 -1.21 -5.79 -19.39
CA ASP A 123 0.15 -5.24 -19.36
C ASP A 123 0.59 -4.74 -20.75
N PHE A 124 0.13 -5.41 -21.81
CA PHE A 124 0.42 -4.99 -23.18
C PHE A 124 -0.29 -3.68 -23.55
N GLU A 125 -1.56 -3.51 -23.18
CA GLU A 125 -2.25 -2.24 -23.41
C GLU A 125 -1.65 -1.10 -22.58
N GLU A 126 -1.20 -1.37 -21.35
CA GLU A 126 -0.44 -0.40 -20.56
C GLU A 126 0.88 -0.02 -21.25
N LEU A 127 1.65 -1.00 -21.72
CA LEU A 127 2.86 -0.77 -22.50
C LEU A 127 2.60 0.11 -23.73
N ARG A 128 1.50 -0.16 -24.45
CA ARG A 128 1.11 0.58 -25.65
C ARG A 128 0.71 2.02 -25.34
N ASN A 129 0.05 2.26 -24.21
CA ASN A 129 -0.31 3.60 -23.75
C ASN A 129 0.88 4.40 -23.20
N THR A 130 2.00 3.72 -22.93
CA THR A 130 3.22 4.31 -22.34
C THR A 130 4.33 4.50 -23.38
N ILE A 131 4.02 4.52 -24.68
CA ILE A 131 4.99 4.82 -25.73
C ILE A 131 5.59 6.22 -25.48
N GLY A 132 6.92 6.32 -25.54
CA GLY A 132 7.67 7.52 -25.15
C GLY A 132 8.03 7.56 -23.67
N GLY A 133 7.39 6.74 -22.82
CA GLY A 133 7.64 6.65 -21.38
C GLY A 133 8.73 5.66 -20.97
N LEU A 134 8.85 5.45 -19.66
CA LEU A 134 9.84 4.57 -19.03
C LEU A 134 9.26 3.20 -18.70
N MET A 135 10.10 2.17 -18.84
CA MET A 135 9.82 0.79 -18.45
C MET A 135 10.96 0.24 -17.61
N SER A 136 10.68 -0.60 -16.62
CA SER A 136 11.70 -1.38 -15.93
C SER A 136 11.20 -2.79 -15.65
N PHE A 137 12.12 -3.73 -15.48
CA PHE A 137 11.80 -5.11 -15.10
C PHE A 137 12.12 -5.33 -13.62
N ASN A 138 11.21 -6.00 -12.91
CA ASN A 138 11.42 -6.42 -11.52
C ASN A 138 12.26 -7.71 -11.47
N SER A 139 13.42 -7.72 -12.11
CA SER A 139 14.35 -8.86 -12.14
C SER A 139 15.74 -8.42 -12.61
N PHE A 140 16.73 -9.29 -12.44
CA PHE A 140 17.97 -9.20 -13.21
C PHE A 140 17.66 -9.56 -14.66
N PHE A 141 17.78 -8.57 -15.54
CA PHE A 141 17.28 -8.67 -16.89
C PHE A 141 18.30 -9.40 -17.78
N SER A 142 18.03 -10.65 -18.15
CA SER A 142 18.83 -11.39 -19.15
C SER A 142 18.28 -11.18 -20.55
N THR A 143 19.19 -11.08 -21.52
CA THR A 143 18.90 -10.85 -22.94
C THR A 143 19.88 -11.68 -23.78
N SER A 144 19.52 -11.95 -25.03
CA SER A 144 20.39 -12.64 -25.98
C SER A 144 20.92 -11.67 -27.04
N THR A 145 22.16 -11.86 -27.49
CA THR A 145 22.66 -11.19 -28.70
C THR A 145 22.09 -11.79 -29.99
N GLN A 146 21.39 -12.94 -29.90
CA GLN A 146 20.79 -13.63 -31.04
C GLN A 146 19.29 -13.39 -31.11
N ARG A 147 18.84 -12.70 -32.17
CA ARG A 147 17.42 -12.40 -32.38
C ARG A 147 16.55 -13.65 -32.46
N ASP A 148 17.00 -14.69 -33.14
CA ASP A 148 16.21 -15.90 -33.40
C ASP A 148 15.86 -16.66 -32.11
N VAL A 149 16.79 -16.71 -31.15
CA VAL A 149 16.56 -17.33 -29.84
C VAL A 149 15.42 -16.61 -29.13
N SER A 150 15.53 -15.29 -28.97
CA SER A 150 14.51 -14.46 -28.33
C SER A 150 13.18 -14.48 -29.11
N PHE A 151 13.22 -14.46 -30.44
CA PHE A 151 12.02 -14.55 -31.26
C PHE A 151 11.27 -15.87 -31.07
N SER A 152 11.98 -16.99 -30.92
CA SER A 152 11.36 -18.29 -30.65
C SER A 152 10.56 -18.31 -29.34
N TYR A 153 11.09 -17.67 -28.28
CA TYR A 153 10.38 -17.51 -27.00
C TYR A 153 9.15 -16.63 -27.13
N ALA A 154 9.25 -15.49 -27.83
CA ALA A 154 8.11 -14.59 -28.08
C ALA A 154 7.00 -15.32 -28.85
N LYS A 155 7.38 -16.06 -29.90
CA LYS A 155 6.46 -16.85 -30.71
C LYS A 155 5.75 -17.94 -29.91
N SER A 156 6.48 -18.68 -29.07
CA SER A 156 5.88 -19.71 -28.21
C SER A 156 4.88 -19.12 -27.22
N ASN A 157 5.17 -17.96 -26.62
CA ASN A 157 4.23 -17.28 -25.74
C ASN A 157 2.97 -16.79 -26.46
N ALA A 158 3.08 -16.35 -27.72
CA ALA A 158 1.93 -15.94 -28.54
C ALA A 158 0.97 -17.11 -28.88
N GLU A 159 1.35 -18.36 -28.60
CA GLU A 159 0.45 -19.52 -28.74
C GLU A 159 -0.54 -19.64 -27.59
N ASN A 160 -0.25 -19.00 -26.44
CA ASN A 160 -1.15 -18.95 -25.31
C ASN A 160 -2.19 -17.82 -25.51
N PRO A 161 -3.50 -18.12 -25.59
CA PRO A 161 -4.53 -17.10 -25.82
C PRO A 161 -4.60 -16.01 -24.75
N LYS A 162 -4.07 -16.29 -23.54
CA LYS A 162 -4.04 -15.34 -22.43
C LYS A 162 -2.89 -14.34 -22.51
N LEU A 163 -1.94 -14.56 -23.41
CA LEU A 163 -0.72 -13.77 -23.53
C LEU A 163 -0.60 -13.10 -24.89
N VAL A 164 0.14 -12.00 -24.89
CA VAL A 164 0.68 -11.34 -26.07
C VAL A 164 2.17 -11.67 -26.12
N GLY A 165 2.64 -12.25 -27.23
CA GLY A 165 4.06 -12.51 -27.44
C GLY A 165 4.78 -11.22 -27.82
N ILE A 166 5.87 -10.92 -27.13
CA ILE A 166 6.66 -9.71 -27.32
C ILE A 166 8.12 -10.07 -27.59
N LEU A 167 8.65 -9.54 -28.69
CA LEU A 167 10.08 -9.45 -28.94
C LEU A 167 10.55 -8.04 -28.58
N PHE A 168 11.30 -7.90 -27.50
CA PHE A 168 12.01 -6.67 -27.20
C PHE A 168 13.30 -6.61 -28.01
N THR A 169 13.48 -5.52 -28.74
CA THR A 169 14.71 -5.17 -29.46
C THR A 169 15.33 -3.97 -28.76
N ILE A 170 16.51 -4.17 -28.18
CA ILE A 170 17.09 -3.26 -27.18
C ILE A 170 18.39 -2.69 -27.73
N GLN A 171 18.43 -1.38 -27.93
CA GLN A 171 19.66 -0.66 -28.27
C GLN A 171 20.42 -0.26 -27.01
N ILE A 172 21.70 -0.60 -26.96
CA ILE A 172 22.61 -0.32 -25.84
C ILE A 172 23.73 0.58 -26.34
N ASP A 173 23.86 1.76 -25.71
CA ASP A 173 25.04 2.62 -25.84
C ASP A 173 25.87 2.52 -24.54
N PRO A 174 27.02 1.80 -24.56
CA PRO A 174 27.87 1.65 -23.38
C PRO A 174 28.50 2.96 -22.91
N ALA A 175 28.67 3.95 -23.79
CA ALA A 175 29.37 5.19 -23.46
C ALA A 175 28.54 6.13 -22.59
N GLN A 176 27.22 5.99 -22.62
CA GLN A 176 26.30 6.96 -22.04
C GLN A 176 25.49 6.41 -20.86
N SER A 177 25.58 5.11 -20.56
CA SER A 177 24.84 4.50 -19.44
C SER A 177 25.71 4.29 -18.21
N THR A 178 25.19 4.66 -17.04
CA THR A 178 25.78 4.30 -15.74
C THR A 178 25.22 2.97 -15.21
N THR A 179 24.21 2.40 -15.86
CA THR A 179 23.58 1.16 -15.43
C THR A 179 24.50 -0.02 -15.76
N PRO A 180 24.95 -0.79 -14.74
CA PRO A 180 25.87 -1.89 -15.01
C PRO A 180 25.20 -3.05 -15.75
N PHE A 181 25.87 -3.53 -16.80
CA PHE A 181 25.53 -4.75 -17.55
C PHE A 181 26.79 -5.48 -17.98
N VAL A 182 26.67 -6.76 -18.29
CA VAL A 182 27.80 -7.62 -18.59
C VAL A 182 27.45 -8.63 -19.67
N SER A 183 28.38 -8.86 -20.61
CA SER A 183 28.33 -10.02 -21.49
C SER A 183 28.75 -11.26 -20.70
N VAL A 184 27.85 -12.22 -20.55
CA VAL A 184 28.04 -13.39 -19.69
C VAL A 184 29.20 -14.26 -20.20
N GLY A 185 29.21 -14.59 -21.49
CA GLY A 185 30.34 -15.23 -22.17
C GLY A 185 30.86 -16.47 -21.45
N ASN A 186 32.10 -16.39 -20.95
CA ASN A 186 32.79 -17.47 -20.21
C ASN A 186 32.68 -17.34 -18.68
N HIS A 187 31.90 -16.38 -18.17
CA HIS A 187 31.69 -16.18 -16.74
C HIS A 187 30.49 -16.96 -16.20
N GLY A 188 29.59 -17.42 -17.09
CA GLY A 188 28.43 -18.22 -16.76
C GLY A 188 28.73 -19.69 -16.46
N SER A 189 27.69 -20.44 -16.08
CA SER A 189 27.81 -21.87 -15.80
C SER A 189 27.95 -22.73 -17.06
N PHE A 190 27.37 -22.26 -18.16
CA PHE A 190 27.49 -22.89 -19.47
C PHE A 190 28.65 -22.26 -20.25
N LEU A 191 29.33 -23.07 -21.07
CA LEU A 191 30.42 -22.59 -21.92
C LEU A 191 29.82 -21.83 -23.10
N GLN A 192 30.24 -20.56 -23.28
CA GLN A 192 29.88 -19.68 -24.39
C GLN A 192 28.39 -19.27 -24.43
N GLU A 193 27.96 -18.53 -23.40
CA GLU A 193 26.62 -17.91 -23.39
C GLU A 193 26.64 -16.58 -24.16
N ASN A 194 25.81 -16.50 -25.21
CA ASN A 194 25.55 -15.27 -25.97
C ASN A 194 24.47 -14.42 -25.27
N GLU A 195 24.67 -14.19 -23.98
CA GLU A 195 23.75 -13.46 -23.11
C GLU A 195 24.37 -12.17 -22.58
N VAL A 196 23.53 -11.14 -22.46
CA VAL A 196 23.86 -9.91 -21.75
C VAL A 196 22.94 -9.81 -20.55
N LEU A 197 23.55 -9.77 -19.37
CA LEU A 197 22.87 -9.67 -18.09
C LEU A 197 22.98 -8.24 -17.55
N PHE A 198 21.85 -7.69 -17.17
CA PHE A 198 21.77 -6.37 -16.58
C PHE A 198 21.53 -6.43 -15.07
N SER A 199 21.99 -5.40 -14.38
CA SER A 199 21.58 -5.08 -13.01
C SER A 199 20.05 -5.11 -12.85
N MET A 200 19.57 -5.45 -11.66
CA MET A 200 18.18 -5.20 -11.27
C MET A 200 17.82 -3.71 -11.42
N HIS A 201 16.58 -3.42 -11.83
CA HIS A 201 16.04 -2.09 -12.10
C HIS A 201 16.72 -1.31 -13.21
N THR A 202 17.23 -1.99 -14.22
CA THR A 202 17.53 -1.31 -15.48
C THR A 202 16.25 -0.71 -16.06
N VAL A 203 16.32 0.59 -16.36
CA VAL A 203 15.20 1.35 -16.92
C VAL A 203 15.43 1.58 -18.41
N PHE A 204 14.40 1.32 -19.21
CA PHE A 204 14.40 1.44 -20.65
C PHE A 204 13.36 2.47 -21.12
N ARG A 205 13.69 3.20 -22.18
CA ARG A 205 12.80 4.11 -22.87
C ARG A 205 12.06 3.35 -23.97
N ILE A 206 10.73 3.45 -24.00
CA ILE A 206 9.90 2.80 -25.02
C ILE A 206 9.79 3.72 -26.24
N HIS A 207 10.23 3.25 -27.42
CA HIS A 207 10.19 4.06 -28.64
C HIS A 207 8.96 3.82 -29.48
N HIS A 208 8.79 2.59 -29.96
CA HIS A 208 7.66 2.22 -30.82
C HIS A 208 7.40 0.72 -30.76
N ILE A 209 6.19 0.33 -31.17
CA ILE A 209 5.70 -1.04 -31.21
C ILE A 209 5.31 -1.36 -32.64
N GLU A 210 5.84 -2.46 -33.18
CA GLU A 210 5.56 -2.96 -34.51
C GLU A 210 4.81 -4.29 -34.44
N VAL A 211 3.92 -4.54 -35.41
CA VAL A 211 3.19 -5.80 -35.53
C VAL A 211 4.03 -6.77 -36.34
N ILE A 212 4.42 -7.91 -35.76
CA ILE A 212 5.19 -8.93 -36.50
C ILE A 212 4.25 -9.86 -37.27
N SER A 213 3.13 -10.25 -36.65
CA SER A 213 2.13 -11.11 -37.28
C SER A 213 0.74 -10.55 -37.01
N PRO A 214 -0.09 -10.27 -38.01
CA PRO A 214 -1.46 -9.82 -37.80
C PRO A 214 -2.40 -10.95 -37.34
N ASP A 215 -2.04 -12.21 -37.59
CA ASP A 215 -2.89 -13.38 -37.30
C ASP A 215 -2.69 -13.93 -35.88
N ARG A 216 -1.65 -13.48 -35.16
CA ARG A 216 -1.34 -13.86 -33.77
C ARG A 216 -0.96 -12.60 -32.98
N PRO A 217 -1.24 -12.50 -31.67
CA PRO A 217 -0.84 -11.36 -30.86
C PRO A 217 0.69 -11.38 -30.63
N LEU A 218 1.47 -11.00 -31.65
CA LEU A 218 2.94 -11.04 -31.67
C LEU A 218 3.50 -9.71 -32.17
N TYR A 219 4.24 -9.02 -31.30
CA TYR A 219 4.73 -7.66 -31.53
C TYR A 219 6.23 -7.53 -31.28
N GLU A 220 6.86 -6.59 -31.98
CA GLU A 220 8.24 -6.15 -31.73
C GLU A 220 8.18 -4.80 -31.00
N VAL A 221 8.91 -4.67 -29.90
CA VAL A 221 8.95 -3.46 -29.09
C VAL A 221 10.38 -2.96 -29.08
N ASN A 222 10.59 -1.80 -29.68
CA ASN A 222 11.89 -1.16 -29.73
C ASN A 222 12.09 -0.30 -28.48
N ILE A 223 13.12 -0.64 -27.70
CA ILE A 223 13.48 0.09 -26.48
C ILE A 223 14.97 0.42 -26.48
N SER A 224 15.35 1.45 -25.72
CA SER A 224 16.76 1.76 -25.48
C SER A 224 17.05 1.87 -24.00
N LEU A 225 18.28 1.58 -23.60
CA LEU A 225 18.74 1.83 -22.25
C LEU A 225 18.61 3.34 -21.93
N THR A 226 17.95 3.68 -20.83
CA THR A 226 17.71 5.08 -20.46
C THR A 226 19.00 5.71 -19.93
N LEU A 227 19.21 6.99 -20.26
CA LEU A 227 20.37 7.77 -19.81
C LEU A 227 20.07 8.45 -18.47
N ASP A 228 21.11 8.66 -17.66
CA ASP A 228 20.97 9.39 -16.38
C ASP A 228 20.59 10.86 -16.55
N SER A 229 20.84 11.43 -17.73
CA SER A 229 20.45 12.79 -18.10
C SER A 229 18.94 12.93 -18.38
N ASP A 230 18.21 11.82 -18.43
CA ASP A 230 16.77 11.80 -18.69
C ASP A 230 15.99 12.43 -17.52
N GLU A 231 15.20 13.46 -17.84
CA GLU A 231 14.48 14.27 -16.84
C GLU A 231 13.41 13.47 -16.08
N GLU A 232 12.73 12.55 -16.76
CA GLU A 232 11.71 11.70 -16.12
C GLU A 232 12.36 10.69 -15.17
N LEU A 233 13.46 10.07 -15.58
CA LEU A 233 14.21 9.16 -14.73
C LEU A 233 14.77 9.87 -13.50
N ARG A 234 15.29 11.10 -13.67
CA ARG A 234 15.79 11.92 -12.56
C ARG A 234 14.66 12.31 -11.61
N THR A 235 13.51 12.74 -12.13
CA THR A 235 12.34 13.10 -11.32
C THR A 235 11.84 11.89 -10.53
N LEU A 236 11.76 10.72 -11.15
CA LEU A 236 11.41 9.47 -10.48
C LEU A 236 12.41 9.12 -9.38
N THR A 237 13.71 9.22 -9.67
CA THR A 237 14.77 8.92 -8.70
C THR A 237 14.75 9.89 -7.52
N ASP A 238 14.53 11.19 -7.78
CA ASP A 238 14.42 12.21 -6.74
C ASP A 238 13.14 12.02 -5.90
N HIS A 239 12.03 11.64 -6.52
CA HIS A 239 10.80 11.29 -5.81
C HIS A 239 11.00 10.06 -4.92
N ILE A 240 11.61 8.99 -5.44
CA ILE A 240 11.99 7.79 -4.68
C ILE A 240 12.86 8.15 -3.48
N ARG A 241 13.87 9.02 -3.66
CA ARG A 241 14.75 9.49 -2.58
C ARG A 241 14.00 10.31 -1.53
N ARG A 242 13.04 11.15 -1.94
CA ARG A 242 12.21 11.97 -1.05
C ARG A 242 11.18 11.13 -0.29
N GLU A 243 10.50 10.19 -0.93
CA GLU A 243 9.62 9.25 -0.22
C GLU A 243 10.40 8.37 0.76
N SER A 244 11.71 8.23 0.54
CA SER A 244 12.63 7.45 1.37
C SER A 244 13.39 8.28 2.40
N HIS A 245 12.82 9.37 2.91
CA HIS A 245 13.29 10.08 4.12
C HIS A 245 13.16 9.20 5.37
N LEU A 246 13.87 8.08 5.34
CA LEU A 246 13.99 7.11 6.40
C LEU A 246 15.40 7.25 6.96
N ASP A 247 15.50 7.88 8.12
CA ASP A 247 16.73 7.95 8.88
C ASP A 247 17.22 6.53 9.21
N GLY A 248 18.49 6.23 8.89
CA GLY A 248 19.13 4.93 9.13
C GLY A 248 20.01 4.44 7.98
N LYS A 249 20.78 3.38 8.23
CA LYS A 249 21.61 2.68 7.21
C LYS A 249 21.40 1.17 7.32
N GLY A 250 21.59 0.47 6.20
CA GLY A 250 21.56 -0.99 6.15
C GLY A 250 20.27 -1.60 6.69
N TRP A 251 20.40 -2.47 7.70
CA TRP A 251 19.30 -3.25 8.29
C TRP A 251 18.16 -2.40 8.86
N THR A 252 18.45 -1.25 9.49
CA THR A 252 17.41 -0.36 10.03
C THR A 252 16.50 0.16 8.93
N ARG A 253 17.08 0.54 7.78
CA ARG A 253 16.35 1.03 6.61
C ARG A 253 15.56 -0.08 5.92
N LEU A 254 16.12 -1.30 5.91
CA LEU A 254 15.42 -2.49 5.42
C LEU A 254 14.17 -2.79 6.26
N GLY A 255 14.28 -2.74 7.60
CA GLY A 255 13.13 -2.91 8.50
C GLY A 255 12.02 -1.90 8.23
N GLN A 256 12.35 -0.63 8.02
CA GLN A 256 11.37 0.42 7.70
C GLN A 256 10.66 0.17 6.37
N LEU A 257 11.40 -0.24 5.32
CA LEU A 257 10.81 -0.60 4.03
C LEU A 257 9.84 -1.79 4.18
N LEU A 258 10.20 -2.81 4.98
CA LEU A 258 9.33 -3.95 5.24
C LEU A 258 8.04 -3.56 5.96
N ILE A 259 8.10 -2.59 6.89
CA ILE A 259 6.88 -2.02 7.52
C ILE A 259 5.99 -1.35 6.48
N GLN A 260 6.57 -0.58 5.54
CA GLN A 260 5.81 0.05 4.46
C GLN A 260 5.14 -0.98 3.55
N LEU A 261 5.83 -2.09 3.27
CA LEU A 261 5.30 -3.22 2.50
C LEU A 261 4.31 -4.10 3.28
N GLY A 262 4.02 -3.78 4.55
CA GLY A 262 3.12 -4.55 5.41
C GLY A 262 3.70 -5.87 5.91
N GLN A 263 5.00 -6.11 5.70
CA GLN A 263 5.73 -7.31 6.14
C GLN A 263 6.23 -7.13 7.59
N HIS A 264 5.27 -6.95 8.50
CA HIS A 264 5.50 -6.59 9.90
C HIS A 264 6.35 -7.63 10.64
N ASP A 265 6.09 -8.93 10.45
CA ASP A 265 6.81 -10.01 11.13
C ASP A 265 8.29 -10.05 10.75
N LYS A 266 8.60 -9.76 9.48
CA LYS A 266 9.99 -9.70 8.99
C LYS A 266 10.72 -8.46 9.48
N ALA A 267 10.03 -7.32 9.51
CA ALA A 267 10.58 -6.12 10.11
C ALA A 267 10.89 -6.34 11.60
N GLU A 268 10.03 -7.05 12.32
CA GLU A 268 10.22 -7.42 13.73
C GLU A 268 11.46 -8.29 13.92
N GLU A 269 11.63 -9.37 13.14
CA GLU A 269 12.83 -10.23 13.18
C GLU A 269 14.14 -9.43 13.02
N ILE A 270 14.15 -8.47 12.08
CA ILE A 270 15.30 -7.58 11.87
C ILE A 270 15.54 -6.69 13.11
N TYR A 271 14.50 -6.05 13.63
CA TYR A 271 14.64 -5.14 14.77
C TYR A 271 14.99 -5.86 16.08
N ASP A 272 14.49 -7.07 16.31
CA ASP A 272 14.89 -7.89 17.46
C ASP A 272 16.36 -8.32 17.37
N THR A 273 16.82 -8.67 16.16
CA THR A 273 18.23 -9.00 15.92
C THR A 273 19.11 -7.77 16.17
N LEU A 274 18.73 -6.60 15.65
CA LEU A 274 19.42 -5.35 15.91
C LEU A 274 19.42 -5.00 17.39
N LEU A 275 18.29 -5.16 18.09
CA LEU A 275 18.17 -4.86 19.51
C LEU A 275 19.15 -5.68 20.36
N ASN A 276 19.37 -6.94 20.00
CA ASN A 276 20.31 -7.84 20.68
C ASN A 276 21.78 -7.50 20.41
N GLN A 277 22.09 -6.88 19.26
CA GLN A 277 23.45 -6.54 18.86
C GLN A 277 23.86 -5.12 19.30
N THR A 278 22.88 -4.22 19.40
CA THR A 278 23.11 -2.82 19.76
C THR A 278 23.45 -2.69 21.23
N LEU A 279 24.53 -1.96 21.55
CA LEU A 279 24.91 -1.62 22.93
C LEU A 279 24.46 -0.21 23.31
N ASP A 280 24.49 0.72 22.35
CA ASP A 280 24.17 2.12 22.52
C ASP A 280 22.68 2.36 22.86
N ASP A 281 22.43 3.28 23.80
CA ASP A 281 21.07 3.55 24.29
C ASP A 281 20.22 4.34 23.28
N ASP A 282 20.84 5.16 22.41
CA ASP A 282 20.11 5.94 21.41
C ASP A 282 19.60 5.05 20.29
N ASP A 283 20.47 4.19 19.78
CA ASP A 283 20.13 3.20 18.77
C ASP A 283 19.07 2.22 19.31
N LYS A 284 19.18 1.78 20.57
CA LYS A 284 18.11 0.98 21.22
C LYS A 284 16.80 1.74 21.30
N GLY A 285 16.84 3.03 21.62
CA GLY A 285 15.67 3.90 21.65
C GLY A 285 14.97 3.95 20.29
N LEU A 286 15.73 4.06 19.20
CA LEU A 286 15.23 4.03 17.82
C LEU A 286 14.64 2.65 17.46
N ILE A 287 15.31 1.56 17.85
CA ILE A 287 14.82 0.19 17.57
C ILE A 287 13.50 -0.06 18.31
N TYR A 288 13.41 0.28 19.60
CA TYR A 288 12.14 0.18 20.35
C TYR A 288 11.03 1.04 19.74
N HIS A 289 11.37 2.22 19.22
CA HIS A 289 10.39 3.02 18.49
C HIS A 289 9.85 2.25 17.27
N GLN A 290 10.72 1.61 16.46
CA GLN A 290 10.27 0.86 15.28
C GLN A 290 9.42 -0.36 15.66
N LEU A 291 9.80 -1.10 16.71
CA LEU A 291 8.99 -2.19 17.25
C LEU A 291 7.61 -1.71 17.75
N GLY A 292 7.55 -0.55 18.40
CA GLY A 292 6.28 0.08 18.78
C GLY A 292 5.41 0.41 17.58
N HIS A 293 6.02 0.90 16.49
CA HIS A 293 5.32 1.19 15.24
C HIS A 293 4.79 -0.07 14.55
N ILE A 294 5.55 -1.17 14.56
CA ILE A 294 5.08 -2.48 14.09
C ILE A 294 3.84 -2.92 14.87
N ARG A 295 3.89 -2.89 16.20
CA ARG A 295 2.76 -3.28 17.06
C ARG A 295 1.55 -2.39 16.85
N TYR A 296 1.74 -1.09 16.68
CA TYR A 296 0.66 -0.16 16.34
C TYR A 296 -0.02 -0.55 15.02
N ARG A 297 0.77 -0.85 13.98
CA ARG A 297 0.26 -1.26 12.66
C ARG A 297 -0.43 -2.63 12.69
N GLN A 298 -0.06 -3.52 13.61
CA GLN A 298 -0.74 -4.79 13.87
C GLN A 298 -2.02 -4.64 14.73
N GLY A 299 -2.33 -3.44 15.24
CA GLY A 299 -3.45 -3.20 16.15
C GLY A 299 -3.20 -3.65 17.59
N LEU A 300 -1.97 -4.03 17.93
CA LEU A 300 -1.54 -4.45 19.27
C LEU A 300 -1.18 -3.22 20.12
N PHE A 301 -2.20 -2.39 20.40
CA PHE A 301 -2.02 -1.06 20.98
C PHE A 301 -1.30 -1.05 22.34
N GLN A 302 -1.58 -2.00 23.23
CA GLN A 302 -0.93 -2.05 24.54
C GLN A 302 0.56 -2.39 24.46
N GLU A 303 0.94 -3.26 23.52
CA GLU A 303 2.34 -3.58 23.25
C GLU A 303 3.05 -2.40 22.59
N ALA A 304 2.37 -1.71 21.67
CA ALA A 304 2.89 -0.50 21.03
C ALA A 304 3.25 0.57 22.07
N ILE A 305 2.36 0.86 23.02
CA ILE A 305 2.63 1.78 24.13
C ILE A 305 3.85 1.32 24.93
N THR A 306 3.93 0.02 25.25
CA THR A 306 5.05 -0.53 26.03
C THR A 306 6.40 -0.29 25.34
N PHE A 307 6.47 -0.48 24.03
CA PHE A 307 7.68 -0.22 23.25
C PHE A 307 7.98 1.27 23.11
N TYR A 308 6.97 2.11 22.86
CA TYR A 308 7.17 3.56 22.81
C TYR A 308 7.61 4.13 24.16
N ASP A 309 7.12 3.61 25.28
CA ASP A 309 7.56 4.00 26.62
C ASP A 309 9.02 3.60 26.87
N LYS A 310 9.44 2.38 26.47
CA LYS A 310 10.85 1.98 26.53
C LYS A 310 11.75 2.91 25.71
N SER A 311 11.32 3.23 24.49
CA SER A 311 12.00 4.19 23.62
C SER A 311 12.11 5.58 24.28
N LEU A 312 11.00 6.08 24.82
CA LEU A 312 10.93 7.38 25.49
C LEU A 312 11.84 7.46 26.71
N VAL A 313 11.95 6.39 27.51
CA VAL A 313 12.84 6.34 28.67
C VAL A 313 14.30 6.48 28.24
N LEU A 314 14.71 5.78 27.19
CA LEU A 314 16.07 5.88 26.65
C LEU A 314 16.34 7.27 26.07
N PHE A 315 15.42 7.80 25.25
CA PHE A 315 15.59 9.13 24.68
C PHE A 315 15.65 10.24 25.72
N LYS A 316 14.88 10.16 26.81
CA LYS A 316 14.98 11.12 27.91
C LYS A 316 16.29 11.00 28.70
N LYS A 317 16.92 9.84 28.69
CA LYS A 317 18.21 9.61 29.35
C LYS A 317 19.34 10.25 28.55
N THR A 318 19.30 10.14 27.22
CA THR A 318 20.43 10.60 26.39
C THR A 318 20.26 11.98 25.79
N PHE A 319 19.02 12.40 25.49
CA PHE A 319 18.75 13.66 24.79
C PHE A 319 18.21 14.75 25.71
N PRO A 320 18.40 16.05 25.37
CA PRO A 320 17.75 17.15 26.07
C PRO A 320 16.22 17.08 25.93
N ALA A 321 15.50 17.67 26.88
CA ALA A 321 14.04 17.57 26.97
C ALA A 321 13.27 18.06 25.73
N ASN A 322 13.88 18.92 24.91
CA ASN A 322 13.31 19.48 23.68
C ASN A 322 13.73 18.73 22.40
N HIS A 323 14.34 17.54 22.53
CA HIS A 323 14.84 16.79 21.39
C HIS A 323 13.70 16.21 20.52
N PRO A 324 13.80 16.25 19.17
CA PRO A 324 12.77 15.76 18.26
C PRO A 324 12.32 14.32 18.54
N ASN A 325 13.24 13.40 18.83
CA ASN A 325 12.90 12.00 19.13
C ASN A 325 11.95 11.84 20.32
N ILE A 326 12.04 12.71 21.33
CA ILE A 326 11.12 12.70 22.48
C ILE A 326 9.73 13.16 22.02
N ALA A 327 9.65 14.19 21.19
CA ALA A 327 8.40 14.66 20.60
C ALA A 327 7.74 13.59 19.72
N THR A 328 8.53 12.87 18.92
CA THR A 328 8.06 11.76 18.07
C THR A 328 7.49 10.61 18.92
N SER A 329 8.19 10.20 20.00
CA SER A 329 7.67 9.16 20.90
C SER A 329 6.37 9.59 21.56
N TYR A 330 6.26 10.84 22.02
CA TYR A 330 4.99 11.36 22.55
C TYR A 330 3.88 11.38 21.51
N ASN A 331 4.18 11.79 20.27
CA ASN A 331 3.21 11.83 19.20
C ASN A 331 2.65 10.44 18.92
N ASN A 332 3.52 9.43 18.87
CA ASN A 332 3.10 8.06 18.58
C ASN A 332 2.29 7.45 19.72
N ILE A 333 2.64 7.71 20.98
CA ILE A 333 1.81 7.33 22.13
C ILE A 333 0.43 8.01 22.07
N GLY A 334 0.40 9.30 21.72
CA GLY A 334 -0.84 10.05 21.48
C GLY A 334 -1.71 9.40 20.40
N SER A 335 -1.10 8.98 19.29
CA SER A 335 -1.79 8.25 18.21
C SER A 335 -2.36 6.92 18.67
N VAL A 336 -1.64 6.15 19.49
CA VAL A 336 -2.21 4.92 20.05
C VAL A 336 -3.44 5.23 20.90
N TYR A 337 -3.37 6.22 21.78
CA TYR A 337 -4.51 6.58 22.62
C TYR A 337 -5.70 7.08 21.82
N ASN A 338 -5.46 7.87 20.76
CA ASN A 338 -6.52 8.31 19.84
C ASN A 338 -7.20 7.11 19.16
N SER A 339 -6.43 6.14 18.67
CA SER A 339 -6.96 4.91 18.06
C SER A 339 -7.76 4.04 19.04
N THR A 340 -7.40 4.04 20.32
CA THR A 340 -8.14 3.31 21.37
C THR A 340 -9.33 4.09 21.95
N GLY A 341 -9.54 5.35 21.54
CA GLY A 341 -10.61 6.21 22.04
C GLY A 341 -10.35 6.89 23.39
N ASP A 342 -9.15 6.78 23.98
CA ASP A 342 -8.75 7.55 25.17
C ASP A 342 -8.29 8.95 24.75
N TYR A 343 -9.24 9.75 24.27
CA TYR A 343 -9.00 11.08 23.71
C TYR A 343 -8.34 12.04 24.68
N ARG A 344 -8.60 11.89 25.99
CA ARG A 344 -7.96 12.73 27.02
C ARG A 344 -6.46 12.49 27.09
N LYS A 345 -6.02 11.22 27.12
CA LYS A 345 -4.58 10.93 27.08
C LYS A 345 -3.98 11.30 25.73
N ALA A 346 -4.70 11.06 24.62
CA ALA A 346 -4.23 11.48 23.30
C ALA A 346 -3.88 12.98 23.27
N LEU A 347 -4.77 13.84 23.75
CA LEU A 347 -4.52 15.28 23.88
C LEU A 347 -3.30 15.58 24.76
N GLU A 348 -3.20 14.97 25.95
CA GLU A 348 -2.06 15.18 26.85
C GLU A 348 -0.71 14.90 26.16
N TYR A 349 -0.63 13.81 25.41
CA TYR A 349 0.59 13.42 24.70
C TYR A 349 0.87 14.30 23.48
N TYR A 350 -0.15 14.63 22.68
CA TYR A 350 0.03 15.56 21.56
C TYR A 350 0.38 16.99 22.01
N GLU A 351 -0.15 17.46 23.14
CA GLU A 351 0.24 18.75 23.72
C GLU A 351 1.70 18.77 24.17
N LYS A 352 2.22 17.65 24.71
CA LYS A 352 3.65 17.50 25.03
C LYS A 352 4.51 17.56 23.76
N THR A 353 4.11 16.87 22.70
CA THR A 353 4.78 16.94 21.38
C THR A 353 4.80 18.37 20.87
N LEU A 354 3.64 19.04 20.83
CA LEU A 354 3.51 20.41 20.35
C LEU A 354 4.38 21.38 21.16
N SER A 355 4.40 21.24 22.48
CA SER A 355 5.22 22.08 23.37
C SER A 355 6.71 21.96 23.07
N ILE A 356 7.21 20.73 22.87
CA ILE A 356 8.61 20.50 22.49
C ILE A 356 8.91 21.15 21.14
N GLN A 357 8.07 20.89 20.13
CA GLN A 357 8.27 21.41 18.77
C GLN A 357 8.21 22.94 18.72
N GLN A 358 7.33 23.58 19.49
CA GLN A 358 7.27 25.05 19.59
C GLN A 358 8.55 25.65 20.17
N GLN A 359 9.28 24.92 21.01
CA GLN A 359 10.54 25.37 21.60
C GLN A 359 11.74 25.14 20.67
N SER A 360 11.68 24.13 19.80
CA SER A 360 12.82 23.69 19.00
C SER A 360 12.74 24.02 17.50
N LEU A 361 11.54 24.33 16.98
CA LEU A 361 11.29 24.52 15.55
C LEU A 361 10.82 25.94 15.22
N PRO A 362 11.08 26.44 13.99
CA PRO A 362 10.48 27.67 13.48
C PRO A 362 8.95 27.59 13.47
N ALA A 363 8.28 28.74 13.63
CA ALA A 363 6.82 28.81 13.72
C ALA A 363 6.07 28.27 12.47
N ASN A 364 6.72 28.25 11.31
CA ASN A 364 6.18 27.74 10.04
C ASN A 364 6.64 26.31 9.72
N HIS A 365 7.22 25.58 10.68
CA HIS A 365 7.72 24.22 10.44
C HIS A 365 6.57 23.21 10.22
N PRO A 366 6.63 22.32 9.21
CA PRO A 366 5.59 21.34 8.91
C PRO A 366 5.17 20.46 10.11
N ASP A 367 6.13 20.05 10.95
CA ASP A 367 5.84 19.25 12.16
C ASP A 367 4.85 19.92 13.12
N LEU A 368 4.88 21.26 13.25
CA LEU A 368 3.90 22.00 14.04
C LEU A 368 2.50 21.87 13.44
N ALA A 369 2.39 21.93 12.11
CA ALA A 369 1.12 21.70 11.43
C ALA A 369 0.60 20.28 11.67
N THR A 370 1.47 19.28 11.64
CA THR A 370 1.10 17.89 11.97
C THR A 370 0.59 17.76 13.40
N SER A 371 1.26 18.37 14.38
CA SER A 371 0.80 18.36 15.77
C SER A 371 -0.54 19.06 15.97
N TYR A 372 -0.74 20.24 15.36
CA TYR A 372 -2.04 20.90 15.40
C TYR A 372 -3.14 20.07 14.72
N ASN A 373 -2.83 19.44 13.58
CA ASN A 373 -3.76 18.56 12.89
C ASN A 373 -4.17 17.36 13.76
N ASN A 374 -3.21 16.74 14.46
CA ASN A 374 -3.49 15.59 15.33
C ASN A 374 -4.38 15.99 16.52
N ILE A 375 -4.15 17.16 17.12
CA ILE A 375 -5.03 17.70 18.17
C ILE A 375 -6.43 18.01 17.61
N GLY A 376 -6.50 18.61 16.41
CA GLY A 376 -7.76 18.88 15.72
C GLY A 376 -8.57 17.59 15.49
N LEU A 377 -7.91 16.52 15.06
CA LEU A 377 -8.51 15.21 14.87
C LEU A 377 -9.08 14.62 16.16
N VAL A 378 -8.39 14.77 17.30
CA VAL A 378 -8.92 14.30 18.58
C VAL A 378 -10.18 15.08 18.97
N TYR A 379 -10.20 16.40 18.78
CA TYR A 379 -11.40 17.20 19.06
C TYR A 379 -12.56 16.88 18.12
N ASP A 380 -12.29 16.61 16.84
CA ASP A 380 -13.29 16.16 15.87
C ASP A 380 -13.91 14.81 16.29
N ASN A 381 -13.07 13.85 16.68
CA ASN A 381 -13.51 12.56 17.21
C ASN A 381 -14.34 12.68 18.51
N MET A 382 -14.11 13.73 19.30
CA MET A 382 -14.88 14.06 20.50
C MET A 382 -16.18 14.83 20.19
N GLY A 383 -16.38 15.29 18.95
CA GLY A 383 -17.50 16.15 18.56
C GLY A 383 -17.36 17.63 18.97
N ASP A 384 -16.19 18.07 19.46
CA ASP A 384 -15.91 19.49 19.71
C ASP A 384 -15.42 20.15 18.41
N TYR A 385 -16.35 20.25 17.45
CA TYR A 385 -16.08 20.73 16.10
C TYR A 385 -15.50 22.14 16.06
N ARG A 386 -15.85 22.99 17.04
CA ARG A 386 -15.30 24.35 17.13
C ARG A 386 -13.80 24.31 17.41
N LYS A 387 -13.35 23.51 18.37
CA LYS A 387 -11.91 23.37 18.63
C LYS A 387 -11.22 22.63 17.50
N ALA A 388 -11.84 21.61 16.93
CA ALA A 388 -11.30 20.92 15.76
C ALA A 388 -10.95 21.91 14.63
N LEU A 389 -11.89 22.80 14.27
CA LEU A 389 -11.67 23.86 13.29
C LEU A 389 -10.53 24.80 13.69
N GLU A 390 -10.48 25.27 14.94
CA GLU A 390 -9.40 26.16 15.41
C GLU A 390 -8.01 25.53 15.18
N TYR A 391 -7.86 24.25 15.50
CA TYR A 391 -6.59 23.53 15.36
C TYR A 391 -6.28 23.19 13.90
N TYR A 392 -7.27 22.75 13.12
CA TYR A 392 -7.08 22.50 11.69
C TYR A 392 -6.75 23.76 10.90
N GLU A 393 -7.35 24.91 11.22
CA GLU A 393 -7.04 26.19 10.58
C GLU A 393 -5.61 26.65 10.89
N LYS A 394 -5.12 26.43 12.12
CA LYS A 394 -3.69 26.67 12.46
C LYS A 394 -2.77 25.78 11.64
N ALA A 395 -3.08 24.49 11.52
CA ALA A 395 -2.31 23.56 10.69
C ALA A 395 -2.30 23.97 9.22
N LEU A 396 -3.46 24.31 8.67
CA LEU A 396 -3.61 24.78 7.29
C LEU A 396 -2.79 26.05 7.04
N SER A 397 -2.84 27.02 7.95
CA SER A 397 -2.09 28.28 7.82
C SER A 397 -0.58 28.05 7.75
N ILE A 398 -0.04 27.16 8.58
CA ILE A 398 1.39 26.79 8.56
C ILE A 398 1.75 26.10 7.24
N ARG A 399 0.92 25.15 6.78
CA ARG A 399 1.14 24.45 5.51
C ARG A 399 1.09 25.39 4.30
N GLN A 400 0.17 26.35 4.29
CA GLN A 400 0.09 27.37 3.23
C GLN A 400 1.34 28.27 3.16
N GLN A 401 2.01 28.50 4.29
CA GLN A 401 3.24 29.31 4.35
C GLN A 401 4.49 28.51 4.00
N SER A 402 4.49 27.20 4.22
CA SER A 402 5.69 26.35 4.10
C SER A 402 5.71 25.44 2.87
N LEU A 403 4.56 25.18 2.25
CA LEU A 403 4.42 24.21 1.15
C LEU A 403 3.93 24.87 -0.15
N PRO A 404 4.29 24.30 -1.32
CA PRO A 404 3.69 24.69 -2.59
C PRO A 404 2.16 24.52 -2.60
N ALA A 405 1.46 25.35 -3.37
CA ALA A 405 -0.02 25.34 -3.42
C ALA A 405 -0.62 23.99 -3.87
N SER A 406 0.13 23.17 -4.62
CA SER A 406 -0.27 21.84 -5.09
C SER A 406 0.15 20.70 -4.15
N HIS A 407 0.64 20.99 -2.94
CA HIS A 407 1.14 19.95 -2.04
C HIS A 407 0.00 19.12 -1.42
N PRO A 408 0.10 17.77 -1.38
CA PRO A 408 -0.96 16.89 -0.85
C PRO A 408 -1.41 17.18 0.59
N ASP A 409 -0.50 17.61 1.48
CA ASP A 409 -0.85 18.03 2.84
C ASP A 409 -1.87 19.18 2.90
N LEU A 410 -1.90 20.07 1.90
CA LEU A 410 -2.92 21.12 1.80
C LEU A 410 -4.29 20.51 1.49
N ALA A 411 -4.34 19.53 0.57
CA ALA A 411 -5.56 18.80 0.26
C ALA A 411 -6.09 18.12 1.53
N THR A 412 -5.24 17.38 2.25
CA THR A 412 -5.59 16.73 3.53
C THR A 412 -6.16 17.74 4.54
N SER A 413 -5.56 18.92 4.65
CA SER A 413 -6.04 19.97 5.56
C SER A 413 -7.43 20.48 5.17
N TYR A 414 -7.64 20.77 3.89
CA TYR A 414 -8.94 21.20 3.40
C TYR A 414 -10.00 20.10 3.56
N ASN A 415 -9.66 18.84 3.27
CA ASN A 415 -10.56 17.71 3.48
C ASN A 415 -10.97 17.56 4.95
N ASN A 416 -10.05 17.68 5.90
CA ASN A 416 -10.36 17.58 7.33
C ASN A 416 -11.30 18.71 7.79
N ILE A 417 -11.08 19.95 7.33
CA ILE A 417 -11.98 21.06 7.62
C ILE A 417 -13.35 20.86 6.96
N GLY A 418 -13.37 20.37 5.71
CA GLY A 418 -14.60 20.02 5.00
C GLY A 418 -15.43 18.98 5.75
N LEU A 419 -14.78 17.94 6.29
CA LEU A 419 -15.42 16.91 7.11
C LEU A 419 -16.04 17.47 8.39
N VAL A 420 -15.35 18.38 9.08
CA VAL A 420 -15.91 19.01 10.28
C VAL A 420 -17.16 19.83 9.92
N TYR A 421 -17.15 20.59 8.82
CA TYR A 421 -18.33 21.33 8.38
C TYR A 421 -19.48 20.41 7.94
N ASP A 422 -19.18 19.28 7.30
CA ASP A 422 -20.16 18.25 6.93
C ASP A 422 -20.84 17.66 8.18
N ASN A 423 -20.03 17.28 9.19
CA ASN A 423 -20.52 16.80 10.48
C ASN A 423 -21.39 17.84 11.22
N MET A 424 -21.09 19.13 11.06
CA MET A 424 -21.90 20.23 11.59
C MET A 424 -23.18 20.52 10.77
N GLY A 425 -23.34 19.91 9.59
CA GLY A 425 -24.43 20.18 8.66
C GLY A 425 -24.29 21.49 7.86
N ASP A 426 -23.13 22.16 7.91
CA ASP A 426 -22.82 23.31 7.03
C ASP A 426 -22.30 22.79 5.68
N TYR A 427 -23.18 22.13 4.94
CA TYR A 427 -22.86 21.45 3.68
C TYR A 427 -22.27 22.39 2.62
N ARG A 428 -22.64 23.68 2.64
CA ARG A 428 -22.09 24.67 1.71
C ARG A 428 -20.61 24.90 1.95
N LYS A 429 -20.20 25.07 3.20
CA LYS A 429 -18.77 25.19 3.53
C LYS A 429 -18.06 23.87 3.32
N ALA A 430 -18.67 22.74 3.68
CA ALA A 430 -18.09 21.42 3.41
C ALA A 430 -17.70 21.26 1.93
N LEU A 431 -18.62 21.59 1.01
CA LEU A 431 -18.36 21.58 -0.43
C LEU A 431 -17.22 22.51 -0.83
N GLU A 432 -17.17 23.76 -0.33
CA GLU A 432 -16.08 24.70 -0.64
C GLU A 432 -14.71 24.12 -0.29
N TYR A 433 -14.59 23.49 0.88
CA TYR A 433 -13.34 22.90 1.35
C TYR A 433 -13.01 21.59 0.62
N TYR A 434 -13.97 20.72 0.39
CA TYR A 434 -13.76 19.49 -0.39
C TYR A 434 -13.39 19.78 -1.85
N GLU A 435 -13.97 20.79 -2.49
CA GLU A 435 -13.63 21.20 -3.85
C GLU A 435 -12.19 21.74 -3.94
N LYS A 436 -11.72 22.49 -2.92
CA LYS A 436 -10.31 22.90 -2.82
C LYS A 436 -9.37 21.69 -2.68
N SER A 437 -9.74 20.71 -1.85
CA SER A 437 -8.97 19.46 -1.71
C SER A 437 -8.87 18.71 -3.04
N LEU A 438 -10.02 18.49 -3.68
CA LEU A 438 -10.12 17.78 -4.95
C LEU A 438 -9.31 18.49 -6.05
N SER A 439 -9.35 19.83 -6.11
CA SER A 439 -8.59 20.59 -7.10
C SER A 439 -7.08 20.42 -6.94
N ILE A 440 -6.57 20.28 -5.71
CA ILE A 440 -5.14 20.03 -5.46
C ILE A 440 -4.80 18.62 -5.88
N GLU A 441 -5.60 17.64 -5.44
CA GLU A 441 -5.40 16.23 -5.77
C GLU A 441 -5.42 15.97 -7.29
N GLN A 442 -6.32 16.63 -8.04
CA GLN A 442 -6.37 16.53 -9.50
C GLN A 442 -5.12 17.09 -10.19
N GLN A 443 -4.42 18.03 -9.55
CA GLN A 443 -3.17 18.59 -10.08
C GLN A 443 -1.95 17.73 -9.71
N SER A 444 -2.00 17.04 -8.56
CA SER A 444 -0.85 16.32 -8.01
C SER A 444 -0.89 14.79 -8.24
N LEU A 445 -2.04 14.20 -8.53
CA LEU A 445 -2.24 12.76 -8.60
C LEU A 445 -2.65 12.28 -10.00
N PRO A 446 -2.31 11.03 -10.39
CA PRO A 446 -2.87 10.39 -11.58
C PRO A 446 -4.40 10.32 -11.53
N ALA A 447 -5.05 10.37 -12.70
CA ALA A 447 -6.51 10.42 -12.80
C ALA A 447 -7.24 9.20 -12.17
N ASN A 448 -6.55 8.06 -12.05
CA ASN A 448 -7.06 6.82 -11.45
C ASN A 448 -6.60 6.62 -9.99
N HIS A 449 -6.05 7.64 -9.33
CA HIS A 449 -5.58 7.52 -7.96
C HIS A 449 -6.74 7.31 -6.96
N PRO A 450 -6.62 6.37 -5.99
CA PRO A 450 -7.70 6.09 -5.03
C PRO A 450 -8.17 7.29 -4.20
N ASP A 451 -7.28 8.23 -3.88
CA ASP A 451 -7.63 9.44 -3.12
C ASP A 451 -8.64 10.33 -3.86
N LEU A 452 -8.55 10.41 -5.19
CA LEU A 452 -9.56 11.12 -6.00
C LEU A 452 -10.93 10.47 -5.84
N ALA A 453 -11.01 9.14 -5.77
CA ALA A 453 -12.26 8.44 -5.55
C ALA A 453 -12.84 8.73 -4.15
N LYS A 454 -11.98 8.87 -3.14
CA LYS A 454 -12.39 9.27 -1.78
C LYS A 454 -12.97 10.69 -1.80
N SER A 455 -12.27 11.65 -2.41
CA SER A 455 -12.72 13.04 -2.51
C SER A 455 -14.04 13.18 -3.26
N TYR A 456 -14.19 12.50 -4.40
CA TYR A 456 -15.49 12.45 -5.09
C TYR A 456 -16.58 11.79 -4.24
N SER A 457 -16.27 10.74 -3.47
CA SER A 457 -17.25 10.14 -2.56
C SER A 457 -17.69 11.09 -1.46
N ASN A 458 -16.77 11.87 -0.88
CA ASN A 458 -17.09 12.86 0.16
C ASN A 458 -18.03 13.94 -0.39
N ILE A 459 -17.72 14.49 -1.57
CA ILE A 459 -18.59 15.47 -2.24
C ILE A 459 -19.95 14.86 -2.58
N GLY A 460 -19.97 13.62 -3.07
CA GLY A 460 -21.21 12.88 -3.34
C GLY A 460 -22.09 12.71 -2.09
N SER A 461 -21.47 12.42 -0.95
CA SER A 461 -22.15 12.31 0.35
C SER A 461 -22.77 13.63 0.78
N VAL A 462 -22.07 14.75 0.62
CA VAL A 462 -22.62 16.07 0.96
C VAL A 462 -23.83 16.39 0.08
N TYR A 463 -23.78 16.11 -1.22
CA TYR A 463 -24.94 16.31 -2.10
C TYR A 463 -26.12 15.39 -1.78
N ASP A 464 -25.87 14.14 -1.36
CA ASP A 464 -26.92 13.22 -0.89
C ASP A 464 -27.60 13.77 0.37
N ASN A 465 -26.81 14.24 1.35
CA ASN A 465 -27.30 14.87 2.57
C ASN A 465 -28.10 16.15 2.30
N MET A 466 -27.76 16.90 1.25
CA MET A 466 -28.51 18.08 0.79
C MET A 466 -29.78 17.72 0.00
N GLY A 467 -29.97 16.44 -0.37
CA GLY A 467 -31.07 15.99 -1.22
C GLY A 467 -30.89 16.24 -2.72
N ASP A 468 -29.71 16.70 -3.17
CA ASP A 468 -29.37 16.80 -4.60
C ASP A 468 -28.85 15.45 -5.10
N TYR A 469 -29.77 14.48 -5.15
CA TYR A 469 -29.46 13.09 -5.49
C TYR A 469 -28.84 12.93 -6.89
N ARG A 470 -29.16 13.83 -7.82
CA ARG A 470 -28.57 13.80 -9.17
C ARG A 470 -27.07 14.08 -9.11
N LYS A 471 -26.66 15.14 -8.41
CA LYS A 471 -25.23 15.43 -8.24
C LYS A 471 -24.53 14.38 -7.39
N ALA A 472 -25.20 13.87 -6.35
CA ALA A 472 -24.66 12.78 -5.54
C ALA A 472 -24.30 11.57 -6.41
N LEU A 473 -25.21 11.13 -7.30
CA LEU A 473 -24.95 10.05 -8.24
C LEU A 473 -23.78 10.36 -9.19
N GLU A 474 -23.72 11.56 -9.76
CA GLU A 474 -22.62 11.96 -10.65
C GLU A 474 -21.25 11.79 -9.97
N TYR A 475 -21.13 12.23 -8.73
CA TYR A 475 -19.90 12.15 -7.95
C TYR A 475 -19.58 10.72 -7.49
N TYR A 476 -20.58 9.96 -7.02
CA TYR A 476 -20.37 8.56 -6.66
C TYR A 476 -20.01 7.67 -7.86
N GLU A 477 -20.57 7.94 -9.05
CA GLU A 477 -20.23 7.21 -10.28
C GLU A 477 -18.78 7.50 -10.72
N LYS A 478 -18.30 8.75 -10.59
CA LYS A 478 -16.87 9.07 -10.80
C LYS A 478 -15.97 8.30 -9.84
N ALA A 479 -16.32 8.28 -8.56
CA ALA A 479 -15.56 7.51 -7.55
C ALA A 479 -15.56 6.00 -7.84
N LEU A 480 -16.71 5.44 -8.23
CA LEU A 480 -16.84 4.03 -8.61
C LEU A 480 -15.97 3.70 -9.83
N SER A 481 -15.97 4.55 -10.85
CA SER A 481 -15.18 4.33 -12.07
C SER A 481 -13.68 4.25 -11.76
N ILE A 482 -13.16 5.16 -10.94
CA ILE A 482 -11.75 5.14 -10.51
C ILE A 482 -11.44 3.86 -9.74
N ARG A 483 -12.29 3.47 -8.78
CA ARG A 483 -12.10 2.24 -7.99
C ARG A 483 -12.14 0.98 -8.87
N GLN A 484 -13.00 0.93 -9.89
CA GLN A 484 -13.07 -0.20 -10.82
C GLN A 484 -11.81 -0.34 -11.67
N GLN A 485 -11.14 0.77 -11.98
CA GLN A 485 -9.88 0.77 -12.74
C GLN A 485 -8.65 0.45 -11.88
N SER A 486 -8.68 0.80 -10.60
CA SER A 486 -7.51 0.74 -9.71
C SER A 486 -7.52 -0.44 -8.72
N LEU A 487 -8.67 -1.06 -8.47
CA LEU A 487 -8.82 -2.08 -7.43
C LEU A 487 -9.29 -3.44 -7.99
N PRO A 488 -8.91 -4.56 -7.35
CA PRO A 488 -9.45 -5.87 -7.67
C PRO A 488 -10.98 -5.91 -7.56
N ALA A 489 -11.64 -6.73 -8.37
CA ALA A 489 -13.11 -6.79 -8.46
C ALA A 489 -13.81 -7.14 -7.14
N ASN A 490 -13.13 -7.79 -6.20
CA ASN A 490 -13.63 -8.17 -4.88
C ASN A 490 -13.20 -7.19 -3.76
N HIS A 491 -12.64 -6.02 -4.09
CA HIS A 491 -12.17 -5.07 -3.09
C HIS A 491 -13.34 -4.44 -2.29
N PRO A 492 -13.24 -4.32 -0.95
CA PRO A 492 -14.31 -3.76 -0.11
C PRO A 492 -14.79 -2.36 -0.52
N ASP A 493 -13.90 -1.50 -0.99
CA ASP A 493 -14.25 -0.13 -1.43
C ASP A 493 -15.23 -0.10 -2.61
N LEU A 494 -15.20 -1.10 -3.50
CA LEU A 494 -16.19 -1.24 -4.56
C LEU A 494 -17.57 -1.53 -3.97
N ALA A 495 -17.65 -2.38 -2.94
CA ALA A 495 -18.89 -2.64 -2.24
C ALA A 495 -19.43 -1.38 -1.55
N THR A 496 -18.55 -0.55 -0.98
CA THR A 496 -18.94 0.73 -0.39
C THR A 496 -19.48 1.70 -1.44
N SER A 497 -18.83 1.83 -2.60
CA SER A 497 -19.34 2.65 -3.71
C SER A 497 -20.74 2.22 -4.16
N TYR A 498 -20.93 0.92 -4.42
CA TYR A 498 -22.24 0.41 -4.84
C TYR A 498 -23.29 0.60 -3.75
N ASN A 499 -22.93 0.42 -2.48
CA ASN A 499 -23.84 0.68 -1.37
C ASN A 499 -24.27 2.15 -1.30
N ASN A 500 -23.35 3.10 -1.49
CA ASN A 500 -23.68 4.53 -1.47
C ASN A 500 -24.63 4.90 -2.62
N ILE A 501 -24.34 4.43 -3.84
CA ILE A 501 -25.23 4.61 -4.99
C ILE A 501 -26.61 3.98 -4.74
N GLY A 502 -26.65 2.78 -4.17
CA GLY A 502 -27.89 2.12 -3.77
C GLY A 502 -28.71 2.96 -2.79
N SER A 503 -28.05 3.57 -1.80
CA SER A 503 -28.67 4.48 -0.82
C SER A 503 -29.31 5.70 -1.48
N VAL A 504 -28.61 6.33 -2.43
CA VAL A 504 -29.16 7.47 -3.18
C VAL A 504 -30.41 7.06 -3.95
N TYR A 505 -30.41 5.87 -4.58
CA TYR A 505 -31.60 5.36 -5.27
C TYR A 505 -32.76 5.03 -4.32
N VAL A 506 -32.50 4.58 -3.09
CA VAL A 506 -33.53 4.45 -2.05
C VAL A 506 -34.14 5.81 -1.74
N ASN A 507 -33.30 6.83 -1.53
CA ASN A 507 -33.76 8.20 -1.22
C ASN A 507 -34.57 8.81 -2.38
N MET A 508 -34.27 8.44 -3.63
CA MET A 508 -35.05 8.81 -4.82
C MET A 508 -36.33 7.97 -5.01
N GLY A 509 -36.51 6.88 -4.28
CA GLY A 509 -37.62 5.94 -4.45
C GLY A 509 -37.49 4.95 -5.62
N ASP A 510 -36.34 4.91 -6.32
CA ASP A 510 -36.06 3.89 -7.35
C ASP A 510 -35.52 2.61 -6.70
N TYR A 511 -36.43 1.91 -6.03
CA TYR A 511 -36.13 0.69 -5.29
C TYR A 511 -35.56 -0.44 -6.17
N ARG A 512 -35.89 -0.46 -7.47
CA ARG A 512 -35.38 -1.47 -8.40
C ARG A 512 -33.87 -1.29 -8.61
N LYS A 513 -33.43 -0.06 -8.90
CA LYS A 513 -31.99 0.23 -9.03
C LYS A 513 -31.27 0.08 -7.69
N ALA A 514 -31.89 0.51 -6.59
CA ALA A 514 -31.31 0.33 -5.26
C ALA A 514 -30.98 -1.15 -4.97
N LEU A 515 -31.90 -2.08 -5.27
CA LEU A 515 -31.65 -3.51 -5.13
C LEU A 515 -30.48 -3.99 -6.00
N GLU A 516 -30.42 -3.61 -7.27
CA GLU A 516 -29.33 -3.99 -8.17
C GLU A 516 -27.95 -3.60 -7.58
N TYR A 517 -27.85 -2.38 -7.06
CA TYR A 517 -26.61 -1.87 -6.47
C TYR A 517 -26.28 -2.52 -5.12
N TYR A 518 -27.27 -2.72 -4.24
CA TYR A 518 -27.04 -3.42 -2.97
C TYR A 518 -26.68 -4.89 -3.16
N GLU A 519 -27.25 -5.58 -4.15
CA GLU A 519 -26.89 -6.97 -4.48
C GLU A 519 -25.44 -7.08 -4.98
N LYS A 520 -24.98 -6.13 -5.81
CA LYS A 520 -23.56 -6.04 -6.20
C LYS A 520 -22.64 -5.85 -4.99
N ALA A 521 -23.00 -4.94 -4.08
CA ALA A 521 -22.25 -4.70 -2.85
C ALA A 521 -22.21 -5.94 -1.94
N LEU A 522 -23.35 -6.62 -1.77
CA LEU A 522 -23.45 -7.84 -0.97
C LEU A 522 -22.59 -8.97 -1.55
N SER A 523 -22.62 -9.17 -2.87
CA SER A 523 -21.83 -10.20 -3.55
C SER A 523 -20.33 -10.03 -3.30
N ILE A 524 -19.82 -8.80 -3.42
CA ILE A 524 -18.41 -8.49 -3.14
C ILE A 524 -18.07 -8.76 -1.67
N ARG A 525 -18.91 -8.32 -0.74
CA ARG A 525 -18.70 -8.55 0.70
C ARG A 525 -18.72 -10.03 1.06
N GLN A 526 -19.58 -10.84 0.44
CA GLN A 526 -19.63 -12.30 0.66
C GLN A 526 -18.38 -13.02 0.15
N GLN A 527 -17.74 -12.50 -0.90
CA GLN A 527 -16.49 -13.05 -1.43
C GLN A 527 -15.25 -12.63 -0.62
N SER A 528 -15.31 -11.48 0.07
CA SER A 528 -14.16 -10.88 0.75
C SER A 528 -14.16 -11.05 2.28
N LEU A 529 -15.32 -11.34 2.89
CA LEU A 529 -15.47 -11.37 4.34
C LEU A 529 -15.95 -12.74 4.85
N PRO A 530 -15.61 -13.12 6.10
CA PRO A 530 -16.20 -14.27 6.77
C PRO A 530 -17.73 -14.19 6.82
N ALA A 531 -18.42 -15.33 6.75
CA ALA A 531 -19.89 -15.38 6.69
C ALA A 531 -20.60 -14.74 7.89
N ASN A 532 -19.93 -14.64 9.04
CA ASN A 532 -20.45 -14.01 10.26
C ASN A 532 -19.98 -12.56 10.44
N HIS A 533 -19.37 -11.92 9.45
CA HIS A 533 -18.87 -10.56 9.58
C HIS A 533 -20.03 -9.54 9.69
N PRO A 534 -20.05 -8.63 10.69
CA PRO A 534 -21.16 -7.68 10.91
C PRO A 534 -21.55 -6.84 9.68
N VAL A 535 -20.60 -6.46 8.83
CA VAL A 535 -20.86 -5.70 7.59
C VAL A 535 -21.79 -6.44 6.59
N LEU A 536 -21.83 -7.78 6.62
CA LEU A 536 -22.82 -8.55 5.85
C LEU A 536 -24.24 -8.30 6.37
N ALA A 537 -24.42 -8.18 7.69
CA ALA A 537 -25.71 -7.85 8.29
C ALA A 537 -26.21 -6.47 7.85
N THR A 538 -25.33 -5.46 7.75
CA THR A 538 -25.69 -4.14 7.21
C THR A 538 -26.20 -4.24 5.77
N SER A 539 -25.54 -5.06 4.95
CA SER A 539 -25.93 -5.28 3.55
C SER A 539 -27.32 -5.93 3.45
N TYR A 540 -27.59 -6.93 4.28
CA TYR A 540 -28.89 -7.58 4.36
C TYR A 540 -29.97 -6.64 4.92
N ASN A 541 -29.66 -5.83 5.92
CA ASN A 541 -30.58 -4.81 6.44
C ASN A 541 -30.96 -3.79 5.35
N ASN A 542 -30.02 -3.34 4.51
CA ASN A 542 -30.29 -2.41 3.42
C ASN A 542 -31.23 -3.03 2.37
N ILE A 543 -30.99 -4.28 1.97
CA ILE A 543 -31.90 -5.00 1.05
C ILE A 543 -33.28 -5.24 1.69
N GLY A 544 -33.31 -5.61 2.96
CA GLY A 544 -34.56 -5.78 3.73
C GLY A 544 -35.38 -4.49 3.81
N LEU A 545 -34.71 -3.34 3.96
CA LEU A 545 -35.35 -2.02 3.91
C LEU A 545 -36.03 -1.77 2.56
N VAL A 546 -35.36 -2.10 1.45
CA VAL A 546 -35.95 -1.91 0.11
C VAL A 546 -37.19 -2.80 -0.08
N TYR A 547 -37.14 -4.05 0.36
CA TYR A 547 -38.31 -4.94 0.28
C TYR A 547 -39.46 -4.49 1.18
N LYS A 548 -39.16 -3.97 2.37
CA LYS A 548 -40.16 -3.36 3.24
C LYS A 548 -40.82 -2.16 2.56
N SER A 549 -40.04 -1.26 1.98
CA SER A 549 -40.54 -0.06 1.29
C SER A 549 -41.36 -0.37 0.03
N THR A 550 -41.10 -1.51 -0.62
CA THR A 550 -41.89 -2.00 -1.77
C THR A 550 -43.09 -2.86 -1.37
N GLY A 551 -43.27 -3.15 -0.08
CA GLY A 551 -44.39 -3.93 0.45
C GLY A 551 -44.22 -5.45 0.42
N ASP A 552 -43.07 -5.97 -0.03
CA ASP A 552 -42.74 -7.40 0.06
C ASP A 552 -42.22 -7.74 1.47
N TYR A 553 -43.14 -7.69 2.44
CA TYR A 553 -42.82 -7.90 3.85
C TYR A 553 -42.23 -9.28 4.14
N ARG A 554 -42.56 -10.30 3.33
CA ARG A 554 -42.00 -11.64 3.47
C ARG A 554 -40.50 -11.65 3.19
N LYS A 555 -40.08 -11.07 2.07
CA LYS A 555 -38.64 -10.95 1.77
C LYS A 555 -37.94 -10.02 2.74
N ALA A 556 -38.58 -8.92 3.15
CA ALA A 556 -38.02 -8.02 4.16
C ALA A 556 -37.66 -8.77 5.45
N LEU A 557 -38.58 -9.60 5.97
CA LEU A 557 -38.34 -10.45 7.14
C LEU A 557 -37.19 -11.44 6.89
N GLU A 558 -37.15 -12.12 5.75
CA GLU A 558 -36.06 -13.07 5.42
C GLU A 558 -34.68 -12.40 5.50
N TYR A 559 -34.55 -11.20 4.93
CA TYR A 559 -33.30 -10.45 4.94
C TYR A 559 -32.95 -9.91 6.33
N TYR A 560 -33.92 -9.36 7.08
CA TYR A 560 -33.68 -8.89 8.44
C TYR A 560 -33.34 -10.02 9.42
N GLU A 561 -33.94 -11.21 9.26
CA GLU A 561 -33.62 -12.40 10.06
C GLU A 561 -32.21 -12.91 9.77
N LYS A 562 -31.75 -12.89 8.51
CA LYS A 562 -30.35 -13.18 8.15
C LYS A 562 -29.38 -12.19 8.81
N ALA A 563 -29.70 -10.89 8.75
CA ALA A 563 -28.90 -9.85 9.39
C ALA A 563 -28.82 -10.07 10.92
N LEU A 564 -29.96 -10.32 11.57
CA LEU A 564 -30.02 -10.59 13.00
C LEU A 564 -29.19 -11.83 13.38
N SER A 565 -29.29 -12.92 12.61
CA SER A 565 -28.53 -14.14 12.87
C SER A 565 -27.01 -13.90 12.83
N ILE A 566 -26.53 -13.10 11.88
CA ILE A 566 -25.11 -12.73 11.78
C ILE A 566 -24.68 -11.93 13.01
N LEU A 567 -25.46 -10.91 13.38
CA LEU A 567 -25.15 -10.05 14.53
C LEU A 567 -25.16 -10.84 15.85
N GLN A 568 -26.08 -11.80 16.02
CA GLN A 568 -26.13 -12.66 17.21
C GLN A 568 -24.89 -13.55 17.36
N GLN A 569 -24.27 -13.94 16.24
CA GLN A 569 -23.06 -14.77 16.24
C GLN A 569 -21.78 -13.94 16.41
N SER A 570 -21.81 -12.66 16.06
CA SER A 570 -20.61 -11.81 15.98
C SER A 570 -20.50 -10.77 17.09
N LEU A 571 -21.60 -10.41 17.75
CA LEU A 571 -21.65 -9.31 18.72
C LEU A 571 -22.15 -9.78 20.08
N PRO A 572 -21.74 -9.11 21.18
CA PRO A 572 -22.31 -9.32 22.50
C PRO A 572 -23.83 -9.12 22.52
N ALA A 573 -24.54 -9.87 23.36
CA ALA A 573 -26.01 -9.87 23.40
C ALA A 573 -26.65 -8.50 23.72
N ASN A 574 -25.89 -7.55 24.25
CA ASN A 574 -26.31 -6.19 24.58
C ASN A 574 -25.85 -5.13 23.55
N HIS A 575 -25.30 -5.55 22.40
CA HIS A 575 -24.82 -4.62 21.39
C HIS A 575 -25.96 -3.81 20.73
N PRO A 576 -25.84 -2.48 20.55
CA PRO A 576 -26.89 -1.64 19.95
C PRO A 576 -27.40 -2.12 18.58
N ASP A 577 -26.52 -2.65 17.73
CA ASP A 577 -26.91 -3.16 16.41
C ASP A 577 -27.94 -4.31 16.47
N LEU A 578 -27.91 -5.13 17.52
CA LEU A 578 -28.95 -6.14 17.74
C LEU A 578 -30.31 -5.49 18.00
N ALA A 579 -30.34 -4.37 18.75
CA ALA A 579 -31.57 -3.62 18.97
C ALA A 579 -32.12 -3.05 17.65
N THR A 580 -31.26 -2.52 16.79
CA THR A 580 -31.63 -2.02 15.46
C THR A 580 -32.24 -3.13 14.61
N SER A 581 -31.61 -4.32 14.53
CA SER A 581 -32.15 -5.44 13.77
C SER A 581 -33.49 -5.95 14.33
N TYR A 582 -33.66 -6.02 15.65
CA TYR A 582 -34.96 -6.36 16.24
C TYR A 582 -36.03 -5.31 15.94
N ASN A 583 -35.69 -4.02 15.98
CA ASN A 583 -36.61 -2.94 15.60
C ASN A 583 -37.01 -3.03 14.12
N ASN A 584 -36.08 -3.35 13.22
CA ASN A 584 -36.38 -3.54 11.80
C ASN A 584 -37.43 -4.64 11.59
N ILE A 585 -37.25 -5.79 12.22
CA ILE A 585 -38.23 -6.90 12.18
C ILE A 585 -39.57 -6.48 12.80
N GLY A 586 -39.54 -5.85 13.98
CA GLY A 586 -40.76 -5.36 14.65
C GLY A 586 -41.53 -4.37 13.78
N SER A 587 -40.83 -3.47 13.10
CA SER A 587 -41.41 -2.50 12.19
C SER A 587 -42.08 -3.15 10.97
N VAL A 588 -41.53 -4.25 10.43
CA VAL A 588 -42.21 -5.00 9.36
C VAL A 588 -43.52 -5.61 9.88
N TYR A 589 -43.53 -6.19 11.08
CA TYR A 589 -44.76 -6.73 11.66
C TYR A 589 -45.83 -5.66 11.93
N VAL A 590 -45.42 -4.43 12.30
CA VAL A 590 -46.35 -3.28 12.36
C VAL A 590 -46.96 -3.02 10.98
N SER A 591 -46.15 -2.98 9.92
CA SER A 591 -46.64 -2.77 8.54
C SER A 591 -47.56 -3.89 8.05
N MET A 592 -47.40 -5.11 8.57
CA MET A 592 -48.29 -6.26 8.30
C MET A 592 -49.56 -6.28 9.16
N GLY A 593 -49.64 -5.47 10.22
CA GLY A 593 -50.74 -5.49 11.20
C GLY A 593 -50.65 -6.59 12.28
N ASP A 594 -49.53 -7.33 12.38
CA ASP A 594 -49.29 -8.32 13.43
C ASP A 594 -48.69 -7.64 14.68
N TYR A 595 -49.53 -6.84 15.35
CA TYR A 595 -49.13 -6.09 16.54
C TYR A 595 -48.58 -6.95 17.69
N PRO A 596 -49.09 -8.18 17.96
CA PRO A 596 -48.50 -9.05 18.98
C PRO A 596 -47.04 -9.40 18.72
N LYS A 597 -46.68 -9.78 17.47
CA LYS A 597 -45.26 -10.05 17.14
C LYS A 597 -44.43 -8.78 17.11
N ALA A 598 -44.98 -7.69 16.58
CA ALA A 598 -44.30 -6.40 16.60
C ALA A 598 -43.92 -5.99 18.03
N HIS A 599 -44.86 -6.12 18.98
CA HIS A 599 -44.63 -5.81 20.39
C HIS A 599 -43.48 -6.65 20.98
N LEU A 600 -43.45 -7.95 20.73
CA LEU A 600 -42.38 -8.84 21.19
C LEU A 600 -40.99 -8.41 20.71
N TYR A 601 -40.87 -8.06 19.43
CA TYR A 601 -39.59 -7.66 18.84
C TYR A 601 -39.15 -6.26 19.30
N CYS A 602 -40.08 -5.30 19.39
CA CYS A 602 -39.80 -3.98 19.93
C CYS A 602 -39.41 -4.04 21.42
N GLU A 603 -40.04 -4.90 22.23
CA GLU A 603 -39.67 -5.06 23.64
C GLU A 603 -38.22 -5.56 23.79
N ARG A 604 -37.80 -6.50 22.95
CA ARG A 604 -36.41 -6.99 22.91
C ARG A 604 -35.43 -5.88 22.52
N ALA A 605 -35.76 -5.11 21.48
CA ALA A 605 -34.95 -3.97 21.06
C ALA A 605 -34.78 -2.95 22.20
N VAL A 606 -35.87 -2.58 22.87
CA VAL A 606 -35.86 -1.64 24.01
C VAL A 606 -35.05 -2.19 25.19
N ARG A 607 -35.16 -3.49 25.49
CA ARG A 607 -34.38 -4.11 26.57
C ARG A 607 -32.88 -4.01 26.30
N ILE A 608 -32.45 -4.30 25.07
CA ILE A 608 -31.04 -4.19 24.67
C ILE A 608 -30.58 -2.73 24.74
N ALA A 609 -31.35 -1.80 24.16
CA ALA A 609 -31.03 -0.37 24.17
C ALA A 609 -30.88 0.19 25.59
N LYS A 610 -31.74 -0.23 26.54
CA LYS A 610 -31.64 0.15 27.95
C LYS A 610 -30.37 -0.40 28.62
N CYS A 611 -29.98 -1.63 28.31
CA CYS A 611 -28.76 -2.22 28.85
C CYS A 611 -27.48 -1.56 28.28
N SER A 612 -27.52 -1.08 27.03
CA SER A 612 -26.40 -0.35 26.43
C SER A 612 -26.24 1.09 26.94
N MET A 613 -27.27 1.68 27.55
CA MET A 613 -27.29 3.09 28.01
C MET A 613 -26.84 3.29 29.49
N SER A 614 -25.90 2.49 30.02
CA SER A 614 -25.25 2.79 31.31
C SER A 614 -24.28 4.01 31.19
N PRO A 615 -24.00 4.77 32.26
CA PRO A 615 -24.02 6.25 32.27
C PRO A 615 -22.78 7.00 31.70
N ASN A 616 -22.10 6.47 30.68
CA ASN A 616 -20.88 7.08 30.14
C ASN A 616 -20.89 7.43 28.64
N HIS A 617 -22.05 7.54 27.97
CA HIS A 617 -22.08 7.99 26.56
C HIS A 617 -22.65 9.41 26.40
N PRO A 618 -21.86 10.38 25.89
CA PRO A 618 -22.28 11.76 25.73
C PRO A 618 -22.83 12.03 24.32
N HIS A 619 -24.03 11.54 24.00
CA HIS A 619 -24.78 12.07 22.84
C HIS A 619 -26.28 12.02 23.15
N LEU A 620 -26.75 13.09 23.79
CA LEU A 620 -28.15 13.48 23.87
C LEU A 620 -28.22 14.97 23.55
N SER A 621 -28.60 15.29 22.31
CA SER A 621 -29.30 16.52 21.95
C SER A 621 -30.24 16.24 20.81
#